data_AF-A0A1G6TYY7-F1
#
_entry.id   AF-A0A1G6TYY7-F1
#
_cell.length_a   1.000
_cell.length_b   1.000
_cell.length_c   1.000
_cell.angle_alpha   90.00
_cell.angle_beta   90.00
_cell.angle_gamma   90.00
#
_symmetry.space_group_name_H-M   'P 1'
#
loop_
_entity.id
_entity.type
_entity.pdbx_description
1 polymer ?
#
loop_
_entity_poly.entity_id
_entity_poly.type
_entity_poly.pdbx_seq_one_letter_code
_entity_poly.pdbx_strand_id
1 'polypeptide(L)'
;MDIEYFFIERTKFIKYFYEHAIQPFEEIAEAIEEHKEPFAPPYSEDPEPLFLTEWLDAKTGIETVGHTALSMLSSSLQLFLKEWVKRLERQHGMKFDVNFKKNGWLNGYLEIFKQLELHIAQCPADISIIEQVTLARNRVQHPEQITNLNICHSNDDLKKYPRPFFAQEQEMSLSSSDEQDPTSWWLPLSLASTKEKIFEAIAQVESLCSWLESEYWNARNA
;
A
#
# COMPACT_ATOMS: atom_id res chain seq x y z
N MET A 1 -11.59 -11.63 -22.51
CA MET A 1 -10.48 -11.67 -21.55
C MET A 1 -11.12 -11.67 -20.18
N ASP A 2 -10.79 -12.65 -19.36
CA ASP A 2 -11.22 -12.70 -17.97
C ASP A 2 -10.31 -11.78 -17.16
N ILE A 3 -10.75 -10.54 -16.94
CA ILE A 3 -9.95 -9.48 -16.32
C ILE A 3 -9.70 -9.82 -14.84
N GLU A 4 -10.71 -10.40 -14.17
CA GLU A 4 -10.63 -10.82 -12.78
C GLU A 4 -9.59 -11.90 -12.57
N TYR A 5 -9.62 -12.95 -13.40
CA TYR A 5 -8.66 -14.05 -13.32
C TYR A 5 -7.21 -13.54 -13.37
N PHE A 6 -6.88 -12.70 -14.36
CA PHE A 6 -5.52 -12.16 -14.48
C PHE A 6 -5.16 -11.22 -13.33
N PHE A 7 -6.13 -10.49 -12.77
CA PHE A 7 -5.90 -9.65 -11.61
C PHE A 7 -5.59 -10.49 -10.36
N ILE A 8 -6.37 -11.54 -10.11
CA ILE A 8 -6.15 -12.46 -8.99
C ILE A 8 -4.81 -13.20 -9.09
N GLU A 9 -4.38 -13.60 -10.28
CA GLU A 9 -3.05 -14.20 -10.46
C GLU A 9 -1.92 -13.21 -10.11
N ARG A 10 -2.10 -11.92 -10.38
CA ARG A 10 -1.13 -10.87 -10.01
C ARG A 10 -1.10 -10.67 -8.49
N THR A 11 -2.24 -10.64 -7.82
CA THR A 11 -2.30 -10.47 -6.35
C THR A 11 -1.75 -11.68 -5.61
N LYS A 12 -2.00 -12.90 -6.10
CA LYS A 12 -1.32 -14.12 -5.60
C LYS A 12 0.20 -14.01 -5.71
N PHE A 13 0.70 -13.55 -6.86
CA PHE A 13 2.13 -13.33 -7.03
C PHE A 13 2.68 -12.25 -6.10
N ILE A 14 1.93 -11.17 -5.83
CA ILE A 14 2.33 -10.13 -4.87
C ILE A 14 2.49 -10.72 -3.47
N LYS A 15 1.52 -11.53 -3.00
CA LYS A 15 1.59 -12.23 -1.71
C LYS A 15 2.83 -13.14 -1.65
N TYR A 16 3.00 -13.98 -2.68
CA TYR A 16 4.15 -14.88 -2.81
C TYR A 16 5.48 -14.10 -2.77
N PHE A 17 5.61 -13.04 -3.57
CA PHE A 17 6.81 -12.22 -3.63
C PHE A 17 7.14 -11.63 -2.26
N TYR A 18 6.17 -11.01 -1.59
CA TYR A 18 6.38 -10.42 -0.27
C TYR A 18 6.89 -11.47 0.73
N GLU A 19 6.19 -12.59 0.86
CA GLU A 19 6.53 -13.63 1.84
C GLU A 19 7.92 -14.24 1.65
N HIS A 20 8.39 -14.35 0.40
CA HIS A 20 9.69 -14.98 0.13
C HIS A 20 10.82 -13.96 0.08
N ALA A 21 10.55 -12.72 -0.34
CA ALA A 21 11.59 -11.69 -0.46
C ALA A 21 11.99 -11.09 0.89
N ILE A 22 11.11 -11.14 1.91
CA ILE A 22 11.47 -10.66 3.26
C ILE A 22 12.37 -11.64 4.03
N GLN A 23 12.31 -12.94 3.72
CA GLN A 23 12.93 -14.01 4.54
C GLN A 23 14.42 -13.76 4.86
N PRO A 24 15.30 -13.42 3.91
CA PRO A 24 16.71 -13.21 4.23
C PRO A 24 16.93 -12.04 5.19
N PHE A 25 16.08 -11.02 5.13
CA PHE A 25 16.17 -9.87 6.02
C PHE A 25 15.59 -10.17 7.40
N GLU A 26 14.50 -10.93 7.48
CA GLU A 26 13.95 -11.43 8.76
C GLU A 26 14.96 -12.33 9.47
N GLU A 27 15.62 -13.24 8.75
CA GLU A 27 16.67 -14.11 9.28
C GLU A 27 17.83 -13.31 9.89
N ILE A 28 18.27 -12.24 9.22
CA ILE A 28 19.33 -11.35 9.75
C ILE A 28 18.86 -10.64 11.01
N ALA A 29 17.67 -10.02 10.97
CA ALA A 29 17.15 -9.28 12.12
C ALA A 29 16.94 -10.19 13.33
N GLU A 30 16.35 -11.38 13.14
CA GLU A 30 16.15 -12.38 14.19
C GLU A 30 17.49 -12.90 14.72
N ALA A 31 18.46 -13.20 13.86
CA ALA A 31 19.75 -13.69 14.30
C ALA A 31 20.51 -12.65 15.16
N ILE A 32 20.40 -11.36 14.83
CA ILE A 32 20.97 -10.28 15.64
C ILE A 32 20.22 -10.13 16.97
N GLU A 33 18.89 -10.08 16.95
CA GLU A 33 18.05 -9.93 18.15
C GLU A 33 18.21 -11.12 19.13
N GLU A 34 18.38 -12.33 18.60
CA GLU A 34 18.58 -13.56 19.38
C GLU A 34 20.07 -13.92 19.61
N HIS A 35 21.01 -13.08 19.14
CA HIS A 35 22.45 -13.28 19.27
C HIS A 35 22.94 -14.64 18.71
N LYS A 36 22.34 -15.10 17.61
CA LYS A 36 22.72 -16.34 16.89
C LYS A 36 23.92 -16.09 15.97
N GLU A 37 24.76 -17.10 15.79
CA GLU A 37 25.86 -17.07 14.80
C GLU A 37 25.35 -16.72 13.39
N PRO A 38 26.01 -15.82 12.63
CA PRO A 38 27.31 -15.19 12.90
C PRO A 38 27.26 -13.89 13.73
N PHE A 39 26.09 -13.53 14.28
CA PHE A 39 25.84 -12.28 15.01
C PHE A 39 25.88 -12.45 16.53
N ALA A 40 26.54 -13.48 17.03
CA ALA A 40 26.83 -13.64 18.46
C ALA A 40 27.89 -12.58 18.87
N PRO A 41 27.56 -11.60 19.73
CA PRO A 41 28.47 -10.50 20.01
C PRO A 41 29.68 -11.01 20.83
N PRO A 42 30.91 -10.69 20.43
CA PRO A 42 32.03 -10.80 21.36
C PRO A 42 31.83 -9.83 22.53
N TYR A 43 32.48 -10.09 23.66
CA TYR A 43 32.54 -9.12 24.75
C TYR A 43 33.09 -7.78 24.23
N SER A 44 32.35 -6.70 24.48
CA SER A 44 32.71 -5.33 24.12
C SER A 44 32.48 -4.40 25.31
N GLU A 45 33.42 -3.49 25.55
CA GLU A 45 33.24 -2.37 26.50
C GLU A 45 32.64 -1.13 25.81
N ASP A 46 32.45 -1.18 24.49
CA ASP A 46 31.79 -0.14 23.72
C ASP A 46 30.27 -0.16 23.99
N PRO A 47 29.66 0.97 24.40
CA PRO A 47 28.21 1.05 24.59
C PRO A 47 27.41 0.98 23.28
N GLU A 48 28.04 1.12 22.11
CA GLU A 48 27.34 1.00 20.82
C GLU A 48 26.87 -0.45 20.57
N PRO A 49 25.60 -0.66 20.16
CA PRO A 49 25.10 -1.98 19.83
C PRO A 49 25.91 -2.59 18.68
N LEU A 50 26.49 -3.76 18.91
CA LEU A 50 27.13 -4.54 17.87
C LEU A 50 26.10 -4.93 16.80
N PHE A 51 26.51 -4.89 15.53
CA PHE A 51 25.68 -5.21 14.36
C PHE A 51 24.48 -4.28 14.13
N LEU A 52 24.50 -3.06 14.69
CA LEU A 52 23.43 -2.07 14.49
C LEU A 52 23.17 -1.78 13.01
N THR A 53 24.23 -1.64 12.20
CA THR A 53 24.13 -1.36 10.77
C THR A 53 23.41 -2.49 10.04
N GLU A 54 23.82 -3.74 10.28
CA GLU A 54 23.23 -4.93 9.68
C GLU A 54 21.75 -5.09 10.06
N TRP A 55 21.40 -4.79 11.31
CA TRP A 55 20.01 -4.78 11.75
C TRP A 55 19.19 -3.68 11.07
N LEU A 56 19.72 -2.45 10.97
CA LEU A 56 19.07 -1.34 10.27
C LEU A 56 18.88 -1.63 8.78
N ASP A 57 19.90 -2.19 8.13
CA ASP A 57 19.84 -2.60 6.72
C ASP A 57 18.80 -3.71 6.52
N ALA A 58 18.72 -4.68 7.43
CA ALA A 58 17.70 -5.73 7.40
C ALA A 58 16.29 -5.15 7.54
N LYS A 59 16.05 -4.27 8.52
CA LYS A 59 14.75 -3.59 8.67
C LYS A 59 14.37 -2.77 7.44
N THR A 60 15.32 -2.02 6.88
CA THR A 60 15.12 -1.24 5.65
C THR A 60 14.81 -2.15 4.45
N GLY A 61 15.46 -3.32 4.38
CA GLY A 61 15.19 -4.35 3.37
C GLY A 61 13.75 -4.86 3.43
N ILE A 62 13.25 -5.19 4.64
CA ILE A 62 11.86 -5.61 4.86
C ILE A 62 10.88 -4.51 4.39
N GLU A 63 11.11 -3.26 4.79
CA GLU A 63 10.25 -2.15 4.40
C GLU A 63 10.21 -1.95 2.87
N THR A 64 11.39 -2.03 2.23
CA THR A 64 11.56 -1.89 0.78
C THR A 64 10.81 -2.98 0.01
N VAL A 65 10.85 -4.23 0.49
CA VAL A 65 10.07 -5.34 -0.09
C VAL A 65 8.57 -5.04 0.01
N GLY A 66 8.11 -4.56 1.16
CA GLY A 66 6.71 -4.17 1.35
C GLY A 66 6.28 -2.99 0.47
N HIS A 67 7.11 -1.96 0.33
CA HIS A 67 6.87 -0.83 -0.58
C HIS A 67 6.80 -1.29 -2.03
N THR A 68 7.66 -2.24 -2.41
CA THR A 68 7.62 -2.86 -3.74
C THR A 68 6.32 -3.62 -3.95
N ALA A 69 5.86 -4.39 -2.96
CA ALA A 69 4.57 -5.08 -3.02
C ALA A 69 3.39 -4.11 -3.20
N LEU A 70 3.36 -2.98 -2.46
CA LEU A 70 2.35 -1.92 -2.64
C LEU A 70 2.39 -1.31 -4.04
N SER A 71 3.59 -1.08 -4.58
CA SER A 71 3.76 -0.56 -5.94
C SER A 71 3.20 -1.54 -6.99
N MET A 72 3.46 -2.84 -6.83
CA MET A 72 2.89 -3.90 -7.70
C MET A 72 1.37 -3.98 -7.57
N LEU A 73 0.82 -3.84 -6.37
CA LEU A 73 -0.62 -3.82 -6.12
C LEU A 73 -1.29 -2.62 -6.78
N SER A 74 -0.79 -1.42 -6.54
CA SER A 74 -1.27 -0.16 -7.13
C SER A 74 -1.27 -0.22 -8.67
N SER A 75 -0.19 -0.73 -9.25
CA SER A 75 -0.08 -0.90 -10.71
C SER A 75 -1.08 -1.93 -11.25
N SER A 76 -1.29 -3.04 -10.52
CA SER A 76 -2.24 -4.08 -10.93
C SER A 76 -3.68 -3.61 -10.85
N LEU A 77 -4.04 -2.84 -9.82
CA LEU A 77 -5.36 -2.19 -9.72
C LEU A 77 -5.58 -1.21 -10.88
N GLN A 78 -4.60 -0.35 -11.16
CA GLN A 78 -4.72 0.60 -12.26
C GLN A 78 -4.92 -0.09 -13.62
N LEU A 79 -4.22 -1.21 -13.85
CA LEU A 79 -4.41 -2.03 -15.06
C LEU A 79 -5.79 -2.67 -15.12
N PHE A 80 -6.27 -3.25 -14.01
CA PHE A 80 -7.61 -3.82 -13.93
C PHE A 80 -8.67 -2.77 -14.29
N LEU A 81 -8.64 -1.61 -13.64
CA LEU A 81 -9.63 -0.55 -13.86
C LEU A 81 -9.61 -0.02 -15.29
N LYS A 82 -8.40 0.11 -15.86
CA LYS A 82 -8.23 0.52 -17.26
C LYS A 82 -8.86 -0.48 -18.22
N GLU A 83 -8.61 -1.77 -18.03
CA GLU A 83 -9.17 -2.81 -18.89
C GLU A 83 -10.68 -3.00 -18.68
N TRP A 84 -11.17 -2.81 -17.45
CA TRP A 84 -12.60 -2.83 -17.12
C TRP A 84 -13.34 -1.69 -17.84
N VAL A 85 -12.83 -0.46 -17.79
CA VAL A 85 -13.41 0.68 -18.52
C VAL A 85 -13.31 0.48 -20.04
N LYS A 86 -12.15 0.05 -20.56
CA LYS A 86 -12.02 -0.26 -22.00
C LYS A 86 -13.00 -1.32 -22.48
N ARG A 87 -13.36 -2.29 -21.62
CA ARG A 87 -14.39 -3.29 -21.95
C ARG A 87 -15.74 -2.60 -22.18
N LEU A 88 -16.11 -1.64 -21.33
CA LEU A 88 -17.33 -0.84 -21.50
C LEU A 88 -17.31 -0.04 -22.80
N GLU A 89 -16.20 0.62 -23.11
CA GLU A 89 -16.03 1.38 -24.36
C GLU A 89 -16.17 0.47 -25.60
N ARG A 90 -15.46 -0.66 -25.61
CA ARG A 90 -15.41 -1.56 -26.77
C ARG A 90 -16.72 -2.35 -26.97
N GLN A 91 -17.32 -2.84 -25.89
CA GLN A 91 -18.47 -3.75 -25.98
C GLN A 91 -19.82 -3.03 -25.94
N HIS A 92 -19.87 -1.84 -25.34
CA HIS A 92 -21.11 -1.09 -25.14
C HIS A 92 -21.06 0.33 -25.72
N GLY A 93 -19.94 0.74 -26.34
CA GLY A 93 -19.82 2.06 -26.96
C GLY A 93 -19.83 3.23 -25.99
N MET A 94 -19.66 2.96 -24.69
CA MET A 94 -19.67 3.98 -23.64
C MET A 94 -18.46 4.92 -23.80
N LYS A 95 -18.62 6.17 -23.37
CA LYS A 95 -17.55 7.17 -23.34
C LYS A 95 -17.63 7.92 -22.03
N PHE A 96 -16.47 8.11 -21.40
CA PHE A 96 -16.36 8.81 -20.13
C PHE A 96 -15.45 10.02 -20.32
N ASP A 97 -15.96 11.20 -19.99
CA ASP A 97 -15.17 12.43 -19.95
C ASP A 97 -14.73 12.67 -18.51
N VAL A 98 -13.53 12.17 -18.17
CA VAL A 98 -12.99 12.26 -16.81
C VAL A 98 -11.54 12.72 -16.82
N ASN A 99 -11.24 13.65 -15.91
CA ASN A 99 -9.89 14.16 -15.70
C ASN A 99 -9.13 13.33 -14.66
N PHE A 100 -8.35 12.35 -15.14
CA PHE A 100 -7.49 11.49 -14.29
C PHE A 100 -6.32 12.21 -13.61
N LYS A 101 -6.04 13.47 -13.95
CA LYS A 101 -4.98 14.27 -13.30
C LYS A 101 -5.50 15.00 -12.06
N LYS A 102 -6.80 15.28 -11.98
CA LYS A 102 -7.39 16.00 -10.85
C LYS A 102 -7.58 15.02 -9.68
N ASN A 103 -6.82 15.23 -8.60
CA ASN A 103 -6.85 14.41 -7.38
C ASN A 103 -6.39 12.95 -7.54
N GLY A 104 -5.60 12.65 -8.57
CA GLY A 104 -5.04 11.31 -8.79
C GLY A 104 -5.94 10.37 -9.60
N TRP A 105 -5.34 9.31 -10.13
CA TRP A 105 -5.99 8.45 -11.12
C TRP A 105 -7.14 7.61 -10.55
N LEU A 106 -7.09 7.22 -9.28
CA LEU A 106 -8.16 6.44 -8.64
C LEU A 106 -9.46 7.25 -8.58
N ASN A 107 -9.36 8.53 -8.19
CA ASN A 107 -10.50 9.44 -8.16
C ASN A 107 -11.13 9.64 -9.55
N GLY A 108 -10.34 9.54 -10.62
CA GLY A 108 -10.87 9.46 -11.99
C GLY A 108 -11.78 8.25 -12.19
N TYR A 109 -11.36 7.04 -11.79
CA TYR A 109 -12.23 5.87 -11.90
C TYR A 109 -13.46 5.93 -10.99
N LEU A 110 -13.34 6.50 -9.77
CA LEU A 110 -14.49 6.72 -8.89
C LEU A 110 -15.53 7.66 -9.54
N GLU A 111 -15.10 8.65 -10.31
CA GLU A 111 -16.02 9.51 -11.05
C GLU A 111 -16.73 8.76 -12.19
N ILE A 112 -16.02 7.86 -12.88
CA ILE A 112 -16.64 6.95 -13.86
C ILE A 112 -17.72 6.09 -13.19
N PHE A 113 -17.44 5.55 -12.00
CA PHE A 113 -18.41 4.74 -11.26
C PHE A 113 -19.68 5.52 -10.92
N LYS A 114 -19.56 6.80 -10.55
CA LYS A 114 -20.73 7.67 -10.35
C LYS A 114 -21.53 7.89 -11.63
N GLN A 115 -20.87 8.08 -12.78
CA GLN A 115 -21.55 8.22 -14.08
C GLN A 115 -22.29 6.94 -14.49
N LEU A 116 -21.82 5.79 -14.03
CA LEU A 116 -22.46 4.48 -14.22
C LEU A 116 -23.50 4.16 -13.15
N GLU A 117 -23.81 5.11 -12.25
CA GLU A 117 -24.72 4.92 -11.12
C GLU A 117 -24.32 3.76 -10.19
N LEU A 118 -23.04 3.39 -10.17
CA LEU A 118 -22.50 2.39 -9.26
C LEU A 118 -22.40 2.98 -7.86
N HIS A 119 -23.23 2.48 -6.95
CA HIS A 119 -23.25 2.92 -5.56
C HIS A 119 -22.05 2.33 -4.79
N ILE A 120 -20.92 3.04 -4.80
CA ILE A 120 -19.69 2.63 -4.11
C ILE A 120 -19.91 2.35 -2.60
N ALA A 121 -20.90 2.97 -1.97
CA ALA A 121 -21.28 2.67 -0.60
C ALA A 121 -21.78 1.22 -0.37
N GLN A 122 -22.16 0.51 -1.44
CA GLN A 122 -22.53 -0.90 -1.43
C GLN A 122 -21.33 -1.83 -1.68
N CYS A 123 -20.19 -1.27 -2.10
CA CYS A 123 -18.96 -2.05 -2.26
C CYS A 123 -18.50 -2.52 -0.86
N PRO A 124 -18.21 -3.81 -0.69
CA PRO A 124 -17.72 -4.33 0.59
C PRO A 124 -16.29 -3.90 0.93
N ALA A 125 -15.58 -3.27 -0.02
CA ALA A 125 -14.20 -2.84 0.16
C ALA A 125 -14.08 -1.47 0.84
N ASP A 126 -13.07 -1.31 1.68
CA ASP A 126 -12.65 -0.03 2.24
C ASP A 126 -11.86 0.78 1.19
N ILE A 127 -12.57 1.66 0.50
CA ILE A 127 -11.99 2.55 -0.52
C ILE A 127 -10.90 3.46 0.07
N SER A 128 -10.94 3.77 1.36
CA SER A 128 -9.94 4.60 2.01
C SER A 128 -8.58 3.90 2.08
N ILE A 129 -8.55 2.59 2.32
CA ILE A 129 -7.33 1.78 2.28
C ILE A 129 -6.81 1.70 0.84
N ILE A 130 -7.70 1.48 -0.13
CA ILE A 130 -7.34 1.41 -1.56
C ILE A 130 -6.73 2.72 -2.04
N GLU A 131 -7.29 3.87 -1.64
CA GLU A 131 -6.71 5.17 -1.96
C GLU A 131 -5.32 5.33 -1.33
N GLN A 132 -5.15 4.94 -0.07
CA GLN A 132 -3.85 4.98 0.60
C GLN A 132 -2.80 4.06 -0.04
N VAL A 133 -3.18 2.96 -0.71
CA VAL A 133 -2.24 2.16 -1.53
C VAL A 133 -1.66 3.02 -2.66
N THR A 134 -2.48 3.86 -3.30
CA THR A 134 -2.03 4.75 -4.38
C THR A 134 -1.15 5.88 -3.87
N LEU A 135 -1.47 6.45 -2.70
CA LEU A 135 -0.69 7.48 -2.04
C LEU A 135 0.66 6.93 -1.58
N ALA A 136 0.66 5.78 -0.92
CA ALA A 136 1.86 5.08 -0.47
C ALA A 136 2.83 4.82 -1.63
N ARG A 137 2.32 4.28 -2.73
CA ARG A 137 3.12 4.07 -3.95
C ARG A 137 3.72 5.38 -4.48
N ASN A 138 2.99 6.49 -4.43
CA ASN A 138 3.52 7.78 -4.89
C ASN A 138 4.65 8.28 -4.00
N ARG A 139 4.56 8.10 -2.68
CA ARG A 139 5.63 8.44 -1.74
C ARG A 139 6.90 7.64 -1.99
N VAL A 140 6.76 6.33 -2.23
CA VAL A 140 7.88 5.43 -2.54
C VAL A 140 8.60 5.84 -3.83
N GLN A 141 7.87 6.30 -4.86
CA GLN A 141 8.47 6.70 -6.13
C GLN A 141 9.06 8.10 -6.15
N HIS A 142 8.65 8.95 -5.22
CA HIS A 142 9.05 10.35 -5.15
C HIS A 142 9.52 10.68 -3.73
N PRO A 143 10.60 10.04 -3.24
CA PRO A 143 11.19 10.40 -1.95
C PRO A 143 11.65 11.86 -1.99
N GLU A 144 11.39 12.59 -0.91
CA GLU A 144 11.70 14.03 -0.83
C GLU A 144 13.17 14.31 -0.59
N GLN A 145 13.87 13.39 0.07
CA GLN A 145 15.25 13.57 0.50
C GLN A 145 16.07 12.32 0.19
N ILE A 146 17.25 12.51 -0.41
CA ILE A 146 18.21 11.42 -0.68
C ILE A 146 18.87 10.89 0.59
N THR A 147 18.86 11.67 1.67
CA THR A 147 19.52 11.34 2.93
C THR A 147 18.74 10.35 3.79
N ASN A 148 17.46 10.11 3.48
CA ASN A 148 16.60 9.23 4.24
C ASN A 148 16.25 8.02 3.40
N LEU A 149 16.56 6.83 3.91
CA LEU A 149 16.12 5.57 3.31
C LEU A 149 14.65 5.27 3.66
N ASN A 150 14.19 5.75 4.81
CA ASN A 150 12.81 5.56 5.25
C ASN A 150 11.86 6.51 4.51
N ILE A 151 10.72 5.98 4.10
CA ILE A 151 9.67 6.72 3.41
C ILE A 151 8.61 7.14 4.43
N CYS A 152 8.28 8.43 4.47
CA CYS A 152 7.24 8.98 5.36
C CYS A 152 5.99 9.41 4.58
N HIS A 153 4.86 9.45 5.29
CA HIS A 153 3.62 10.09 4.84
C HIS A 153 3.84 11.58 4.55
N SER A 154 3.13 12.13 3.56
CA SER A 154 3.17 13.58 3.33
C SER A 154 2.21 14.32 4.27
N ASN A 155 2.49 15.59 4.55
CA ASN A 155 1.60 16.44 5.35
C ASN A 155 0.18 16.53 4.75
N ASP A 156 0.07 16.52 3.42
CA ASP A 156 -1.24 16.57 2.75
C ASP A 156 -2.01 15.25 2.88
N ASP A 157 -1.31 14.11 2.84
CA ASP A 157 -1.91 12.81 3.13
C ASP A 157 -2.42 12.75 4.58
N LEU A 158 -1.64 13.29 5.53
CA LEU A 158 -2.00 13.31 6.95
C LEU A 158 -3.19 14.24 7.27
N LYS A 159 -3.38 15.32 6.50
CA LYS A 159 -4.60 16.14 6.59
C LYS A 159 -5.85 15.36 6.19
N LYS A 160 -5.73 14.49 5.19
CA LYS A 160 -6.84 13.66 4.70
C LYS A 160 -7.05 12.41 5.56
N TYR A 161 -5.96 11.81 6.02
CA TYR A 161 -5.93 10.63 6.88
C TYR A 161 -5.10 10.91 8.13
N PRO A 162 -5.70 11.54 9.18
CA PRO A 162 -4.99 11.82 10.42
C PRO A 162 -4.50 10.56 11.14
N ARG A 163 -5.11 9.40 10.85
CA ARG A 163 -4.67 8.08 11.29
C ARG A 163 -4.50 7.19 10.07
N PRO A 164 -3.38 7.30 9.33
CA PRO A 164 -3.23 6.57 8.08
C PRO A 164 -3.02 5.08 8.37
N PHE A 165 -3.61 4.25 7.52
CA PHE A 165 -3.57 2.79 7.62
C PHE A 165 -2.13 2.27 7.61
N PHE A 166 -1.25 2.86 6.79
CA PHE A 166 0.17 2.49 6.70
C PHE A 166 1.07 3.25 7.70
N ALA A 167 0.57 3.73 8.84
CA ALA A 167 1.42 4.26 9.91
C ALA A 167 2.08 3.16 10.74
N GLN A 168 3.25 3.38 11.34
CA GLN A 168 3.74 2.47 12.38
C GLN A 168 2.92 2.68 13.69
N GLU A 169 2.48 1.60 14.34
CA GLU A 169 1.64 1.69 15.54
C GLU A 169 2.36 2.38 16.72
N GLN A 170 3.65 2.11 16.85
CA GLN A 170 4.50 2.70 17.88
C GLN A 170 4.58 4.23 17.70
N GLU A 171 4.81 4.70 16.47
CA GLU A 171 4.83 6.13 16.15
C GLU A 171 3.46 6.80 16.35
N MET A 172 2.37 6.10 16.02
CA MET A 172 1.01 6.59 16.31
C MET A 172 0.76 6.75 17.81
N SER A 173 1.29 5.86 18.64
CA SER A 173 1.14 5.94 20.10
C SER A 173 1.97 7.06 20.73
N LEU A 174 3.04 7.50 20.04
CA LEU A 174 3.92 8.58 20.44
C LEU A 174 3.41 9.96 19.98
N SER A 175 2.22 10.05 19.36
CA SER A 175 1.61 11.33 18.99
C SER A 175 1.45 12.22 20.23
N SER A 176 1.97 13.45 20.18
CA SER A 176 1.75 14.43 21.24
C SER A 176 0.26 14.63 21.47
N SER A 177 -0.15 14.58 22.73
CA SER A 177 -1.49 14.82 23.24
C SER A 177 -1.90 16.29 23.07
N ASP A 178 -1.93 16.80 21.84
CA ASP A 178 -2.46 18.12 21.52
C ASP A 178 -3.80 17.89 20.81
N GLU A 179 -4.88 17.91 21.58
CA GLU A 179 -6.26 17.69 21.09
C GLU A 179 -6.70 18.72 20.03
N GLN A 180 -5.91 19.79 19.82
CA GLN A 180 -6.22 20.92 18.94
C GLN A 180 -5.74 20.74 17.50
N ASP A 181 -4.74 19.89 17.23
CA ASP A 181 -4.30 19.59 15.87
C ASP A 181 -3.89 18.11 15.71
N PRO A 182 -4.83 17.24 15.29
CA PRO A 182 -4.58 15.81 15.10
C PRO A 182 -3.64 15.50 13.90
N THR A 183 -3.16 16.52 13.20
CA THR A 183 -2.24 16.41 12.05
C THR A 183 -0.83 16.91 12.36
N SER A 184 -0.61 17.51 13.54
CA SER A 184 0.68 18.02 13.98
C SER A 184 1.53 16.90 14.56
N TRP A 185 2.25 16.20 13.69
CA TRP A 185 3.21 15.18 14.09
C TRP A 185 4.56 15.84 14.38
N TRP A 186 5.07 15.68 15.59
CA TRP A 186 6.39 16.15 16.01
C TRP A 186 7.54 15.49 15.23
N LEU A 187 7.31 14.28 14.71
CA LEU A 187 8.21 13.55 13.81
C LEU A 187 7.44 13.08 12.56
N PRO A 188 8.08 13.02 11.39
CA PRO A 188 7.47 12.44 10.19
C PRO A 188 7.06 10.99 10.43
N LEU A 189 5.78 10.67 10.16
CA LEU A 189 5.23 9.33 10.34
C LEU A 189 5.72 8.40 9.22
N SER A 190 6.38 7.31 9.59
CA SER A 190 6.95 6.33 8.68
C SER A 190 5.87 5.50 7.99
N LEU A 191 6.14 5.09 6.76
CA LEU A 191 5.25 4.25 5.96
C LEU A 191 5.52 2.77 6.26
N ALA A 192 4.71 2.22 7.16
CA ALA A 192 4.75 0.83 7.57
C ALA A 192 4.21 -0.10 6.48
N SER A 193 4.99 -1.11 6.12
CA SER A 193 4.65 -2.12 5.12
C SER A 193 4.68 -3.54 5.70
N THR A 194 4.07 -3.71 6.88
CA THR A 194 3.98 -5.01 7.57
C THR A 194 3.12 -6.01 6.79
N LYS A 195 3.32 -7.30 7.05
CA LYS A 195 2.62 -8.38 6.35
C LYS A 195 1.12 -8.22 6.41
N GLU A 196 0.60 -7.92 7.60
CA GLU A 196 -0.84 -7.76 7.87
C GLU A 196 -1.41 -6.62 7.02
N LYS A 197 -0.72 -5.48 6.97
CA LYS A 197 -1.17 -4.30 6.22
C LYS A 197 -1.12 -4.54 4.72
N ILE A 198 -0.06 -5.19 4.22
CA ILE A 198 0.03 -5.56 2.80
C ILE A 198 -1.10 -6.51 2.43
N PHE A 199 -1.35 -7.54 3.23
CA PHE A 199 -2.32 -8.58 2.92
C PHE A 199 -3.76 -8.04 3.00
N GLU A 200 -4.04 -7.20 3.98
CA GLU A 200 -5.31 -6.50 4.10
C GLU A 200 -5.52 -5.55 2.91
N ALA A 201 -4.52 -4.75 2.54
CA ALA A 201 -4.61 -3.89 1.36
C ALA A 201 -4.90 -4.71 0.09
N ILE A 202 -4.26 -5.87 -0.09
CA ILE A 202 -4.56 -6.75 -1.22
C ILE A 202 -6.01 -7.25 -1.15
N ALA A 203 -6.49 -7.68 0.02
CA ALA A 203 -7.86 -8.16 0.19
C ALA A 203 -8.89 -7.07 -0.15
N GLN A 204 -8.66 -5.82 0.27
CA GLN A 204 -9.53 -4.70 -0.05
C GLN A 204 -9.57 -4.41 -1.55
N VAL A 205 -8.42 -4.45 -2.24
CA VAL A 205 -8.36 -4.26 -3.69
C VAL A 205 -9.03 -5.43 -4.43
N GLU A 206 -8.79 -6.68 -4.02
CA GLU A 206 -9.47 -7.88 -4.54
C GLU A 206 -10.99 -7.75 -4.41
N SER A 207 -11.47 -7.34 -3.24
CA SER A 207 -12.89 -7.10 -2.94
C SER A 207 -13.53 -6.08 -3.87
N LEU A 208 -12.87 -4.93 -4.12
CA LEU A 208 -13.34 -3.93 -5.07
C LEU A 208 -13.43 -4.50 -6.50
N CYS A 209 -12.39 -5.19 -6.96
CA CYS A 209 -12.33 -5.75 -8.31
C CYS A 209 -13.42 -6.80 -8.54
N SER A 210 -13.62 -7.73 -7.59
CA SER A 210 -14.66 -8.75 -7.66
C SER A 210 -16.07 -8.15 -7.62
N TRP A 211 -16.28 -7.10 -6.81
CA TRP A 211 -17.55 -6.37 -6.81
C TRP A 211 -17.83 -5.71 -8.16
N LEU A 212 -16.86 -5.04 -8.77
CA LEU A 212 -17.01 -4.41 -10.10
C LEU A 212 -17.30 -5.41 -11.22
N GLU A 213 -16.72 -6.60 -11.17
CA GLU A 213 -17.05 -7.66 -12.14
C GLU A 213 -18.46 -8.19 -11.90
N SER A 214 -18.86 -8.40 -10.64
CA SER A 214 -20.22 -8.83 -10.30
C SER A 214 -21.26 -7.84 -10.80
N GLU A 215 -21.08 -6.54 -10.55
CA GLU A 215 -21.97 -5.48 -11.05
C GLU A 215 -22.04 -5.47 -12.58
N TYR A 216 -20.89 -5.63 -13.25
CA TYR A 216 -20.84 -5.71 -14.72
C TYR A 216 -21.66 -6.88 -15.27
N TRP A 217 -21.48 -8.09 -14.71
CA TRP A 217 -22.19 -9.28 -15.19
C TRP A 217 -23.68 -9.25 -14.85
N ASN A 218 -24.05 -8.71 -13.68
CA ASN A 218 -25.44 -8.51 -13.31
C ASN A 218 -26.14 -7.57 -14.29
N ALA A 219 -25.54 -6.41 -14.59
CA ALA A 219 -26.10 -5.44 -15.52
C ALA A 219 -26.18 -5.97 -16.97
N ARG A 220 -25.24 -6.83 -17.38
CA ARG A 220 -25.23 -7.43 -18.72
C ARG A 220 -26.28 -8.52 -18.91
N ASN A 221 -26.60 -9.25 -17.84
CA ASN A 221 -27.52 -10.38 -17.88
C ASN A 221 -28.97 -10.01 -17.49
N ALA A 222 -29.18 -8.79 -16.99
CA ALA A 222 -30.49 -8.18 -16.75
C ALA A 222 -31.19 -7.78 -18.06
#